data_AF-L2FXW2-F1
#
_entry.id   AF-L2FXW2-F1
#
_cell.length_a   1.000
_cell.length_b   1.000
_cell.length_c   1.000
_cell.angle_alpha   90.00
_cell.angle_beta   90.00
_cell.angle_gamma   90.00
#
_symmetry.space_group_name_H-M   'P 1'
#
loop_
_entity.id
_entity.type
_entity.pdbx_description
1 polymer ?
#
loop_
_entity_poly.entity_id
_entity_poly.type
_entity_poly.pdbx_seq_one_letter_code
_entity_poly.pdbx_strand_id
1 'polypeptide(L)'
;MLDGYHPPIEDDEDDEDDEDDEDDEDDDNIDKDKGDDREDRKYPNSSRPSSHDGDLTNAKKSRKAKAKADEEDVEHVCKGKDKSAWVDYDYTVFHTTGTLNAQAVRKLPKPGLEVLLPQTLPETEYDQDWSTDDETALQSSWQADPYRLDLIGYKDADIGKAFRRSLRFFGITPFELISERYDLVYGGNIGKIRDKWAPKFSLTLYHLIPHPLWGRDPRLLAIALQYTSILRNRDLRSWKLVRPNENPFFKIFEEVIKETKGQNLPIYNLHKQVRKRLKQQRTPSIFSLFLTALEEVVEVEARVDTTDKNGPVNVYTISRYDLESVQKALDGTAYMGIPSFLPTELIKEHMYNSSTDNPPLGPSALTTYIERALIAVRRHNAKTKNRNKRLGDQQQTEQEQPDATGGPNVNLEEVENTLHQRDEQIATLQQQLTENEEFSQQQLSEKDELLAQKDELLARKNEVLVQKDELLAEQTSSIAELKELLRHKDEEMSRRTRELAELGRLWDTRS
;
A
#
# COMPACT_ATOMS: atom_id res chain seq x y z
N MET A 1 -72.75 10.74 26.29
CA MET A 1 -72.97 12.14 25.89
C MET A 1 -71.62 12.76 25.61
N LEU A 2 -71.51 13.30 24.41
CA LEU A 2 -70.40 14.01 23.77
C LEU A 2 -69.33 13.15 23.07
N ASP A 3 -69.36 13.36 21.75
CA ASP A 3 -68.79 12.63 20.64
C ASP A 3 -67.37 13.09 20.30
N GLY A 4 -66.63 12.17 19.69
CA GLY A 4 -65.35 12.42 19.02
C GLY A 4 -65.53 12.96 17.60
N TYR A 5 -64.54 13.73 17.15
CA TYR A 5 -64.42 14.28 15.81
C TYR A 5 -63.15 13.70 15.16
N HIS A 6 -63.32 12.97 14.06
CA HIS A 6 -62.28 12.57 13.12
C HIS A 6 -62.61 13.23 11.77
N PRO A 7 -61.66 13.85 11.06
CA PRO A 7 -61.87 14.33 9.70
C PRO A 7 -61.68 13.21 8.66
N PRO A 8 -62.30 13.34 7.47
CA PRO A 8 -62.39 12.29 6.46
C PRO A 8 -61.15 12.21 5.57
N ILE A 9 -60.83 10.99 5.15
CA ILE A 9 -59.93 10.67 4.05
C ILE A 9 -60.85 10.50 2.83
N GLU A 10 -60.61 11.28 1.79
CA GLU A 10 -61.28 11.17 0.50
C GLU A 10 -60.60 10.06 -0.31
N ASP A 11 -61.42 9.10 -0.74
CA ASP A 11 -61.14 8.08 -1.74
C ASP A 11 -61.22 8.72 -3.13
N ASP A 12 -60.19 8.55 -3.95
CA ASP A 12 -60.27 8.66 -5.40
C ASP A 12 -59.70 7.37 -5.99
N GLU A 13 -60.61 6.45 -6.30
CA GLU A 13 -60.42 5.35 -7.25
C GLU A 13 -60.73 5.87 -8.68
N ASP A 14 -60.37 5.03 -9.65
CA ASP A 14 -60.65 5.11 -11.10
C ASP A 14 -59.59 5.91 -11.89
N ASP A 15 -59.08 5.46 -13.03
CA ASP A 15 -59.06 4.20 -13.77
C ASP A 15 -58.17 4.50 -14.99
N GLU A 16 -57.96 3.48 -15.80
CA GLU A 16 -57.68 3.54 -17.23
C GLU A 16 -56.25 3.22 -17.69
N ASP A 17 -56.27 2.09 -18.40
CA ASP A 17 -55.31 1.45 -19.27
C ASP A 17 -54.64 2.42 -20.25
N ASP A 18 -53.39 2.10 -20.60
CA ASP A 18 -52.86 2.30 -21.96
C ASP A 18 -51.67 1.31 -22.12
N GLU A 19 -52.01 0.10 -22.56
CA GLU A 19 -51.15 -0.65 -23.46
C GLU A 19 -51.14 0.10 -24.80
N ASP A 20 -49.96 0.41 -25.34
CA ASP A 20 -49.64 0.02 -26.72
C ASP A 20 -48.20 0.40 -27.08
N ASP A 21 -47.69 -0.47 -27.95
CA ASP A 21 -46.43 -0.48 -28.65
C ASP A 21 -46.09 0.87 -29.31
N GLU A 22 -44.80 1.14 -29.52
CA GLU A 22 -44.26 1.26 -30.88
C GLU A 22 -42.74 1.44 -30.87
N ASP A 23 -42.16 0.81 -31.88
CA ASP A 23 -40.77 0.84 -32.31
C ASP A 23 -40.22 2.26 -32.49
N ASP A 24 -38.92 2.43 -32.26
CA ASP A 24 -38.13 3.37 -33.06
C ASP A 24 -36.70 2.83 -33.17
N GLU A 25 -36.50 2.15 -34.30
CA GLU A 25 -35.21 1.95 -34.96
C GLU A 25 -34.62 3.33 -35.37
N ASP A 26 -33.33 3.29 -35.73
CA ASP A 26 -32.62 4.29 -36.54
C ASP A 26 -32.15 5.60 -35.89
N ASP A 27 -30.85 5.64 -35.58
CA ASP A 27 -30.06 6.85 -35.88
C ASP A 27 -28.62 6.47 -36.27
N ASP A 28 -28.52 5.78 -37.42
CA ASP A 28 -27.31 5.71 -38.23
C ASP A 28 -27.30 6.88 -39.22
N ASN A 29 -26.59 7.97 -38.90
CA ASN A 29 -26.19 8.94 -39.91
C ASN A 29 -24.95 9.76 -39.49
N ILE A 30 -23.77 9.31 -39.93
CA ILE A 30 -22.69 10.25 -40.28
C ILE A 30 -21.91 9.72 -41.48
N ASP A 31 -21.58 10.68 -42.34
CA ASP A 31 -21.37 10.60 -43.76
C ASP A 31 -20.37 9.56 -44.30
N LYS A 32 -20.84 8.95 -45.39
CA LYS A 32 -20.04 8.33 -46.44
C LYS A 32 -19.46 9.44 -47.32
N ASP A 33 -18.14 9.51 -47.41
CA ASP A 33 -17.49 10.03 -48.61
C ASP A 33 -16.87 8.87 -49.38
N LYS A 34 -17.28 8.75 -50.65
CA LYS A 34 -16.93 7.68 -51.57
C LYS A 34 -15.78 8.13 -52.47
N GLY A 35 -14.81 7.24 -52.67
CA GLY A 35 -13.86 7.32 -53.77
C GLY A 35 -13.42 5.92 -54.17
N ASP A 36 -13.96 5.47 -55.29
CA ASP A 36 -13.74 4.20 -56.00
C ASP A 36 -12.26 3.80 -56.15
N ASP A 37 -11.96 2.50 -56.06
CA ASP A 37 -11.80 1.67 -57.27
C ASP A 37 -11.40 0.21 -56.92
N ARG A 38 -12.22 -0.72 -57.45
CA ARG A 38 -11.86 -1.96 -58.19
C ARG A 38 -10.50 -2.63 -57.88
N GLU A 39 -10.38 -3.95 -57.75
CA GLU A 39 -11.11 -5.05 -58.37
C GLU A 39 -10.61 -6.37 -57.76
N ASP A 40 -11.49 -7.37 -57.69
CA ASP A 40 -11.24 -8.79 -58.00
C ASP A 40 -10.02 -9.52 -57.37
N ARG A 41 -10.13 -10.66 -56.68
CA ARG A 41 -11.01 -11.81 -56.95
C ARG A 41 -10.86 -12.88 -55.86
N LYS A 42 -11.99 -13.52 -55.61
CA LYS A 42 -12.21 -14.80 -54.91
C LYS A 42 -11.23 -15.90 -55.33
N TYR A 43 -10.89 -16.80 -54.41
CA TYR A 43 -11.12 -18.25 -54.58
C TYR A 43 -11.36 -18.96 -53.22
N PRO A 44 -12.13 -20.07 -53.20
CA PRO A 44 -12.64 -20.71 -51.99
C PRO A 44 -11.91 -22.01 -51.60
N ASN A 45 -12.30 -22.51 -50.42
CA ASN A 45 -12.10 -23.85 -49.83
C ASN A 45 -12.01 -25.02 -50.83
N SER A 46 -11.09 -25.97 -50.63
CA SER A 46 -11.24 -27.14 -49.74
C SER A 46 -10.24 -28.27 -50.10
N SER A 47 -9.91 -29.07 -49.08
CA SER A 47 -9.60 -30.52 -49.16
C SER A 47 -8.23 -31.01 -49.71
N ARG A 48 -7.49 -31.64 -48.77
CA ARG A 48 -6.55 -32.80 -48.82
C ARG A 48 -6.70 -33.77 -50.04
N PRO A 49 -5.77 -34.74 -50.32
CA PRO A 49 -4.56 -35.17 -49.58
C PRO A 49 -3.33 -35.62 -50.42
N SER A 50 -2.24 -35.97 -49.72
CA SER A 50 -1.36 -37.16 -49.93
C SER A 50 -0.54 -37.39 -51.22
N SER A 51 0.72 -37.78 -50.96
CA SER A 51 1.60 -38.76 -51.65
C SER A 51 2.58 -38.35 -52.76
N HIS A 52 3.74 -39.02 -52.67
CA HIS A 52 4.80 -39.33 -53.64
C HIS A 52 5.93 -38.33 -53.90
N ASP A 53 7.09 -38.69 -53.33
CA ASP A 53 8.30 -39.22 -54.00
C ASP A 53 8.90 -38.51 -55.22
N GLY A 54 10.24 -38.43 -55.19
CA GLY A 54 11.12 -38.06 -56.30
C GLY A 54 11.89 -36.79 -55.97
N ASP A 55 13.01 -36.84 -55.25
CA ASP A 55 14.32 -37.36 -55.64
C ASP A 55 14.94 -36.64 -56.85
N LEU A 56 16.24 -36.30 -56.68
CA LEU A 56 17.20 -35.82 -57.68
C LEU A 56 16.94 -34.40 -58.24
N THR A 57 17.89 -33.50 -58.45
CA THR A 57 19.35 -33.50 -58.35
C THR A 57 19.81 -32.05 -58.56
N ASN A 58 20.97 -31.73 -57.97
CA ASN A 58 22.05 -30.91 -58.52
C ASN A 58 21.73 -29.96 -59.70
N ALA A 59 22.01 -28.67 -59.53
CA ALA A 59 23.27 -28.07 -60.00
C ALA A 59 23.11 -26.58 -60.37
N LYS A 60 24.01 -25.79 -59.77
CA LYS A 60 24.83 -24.75 -60.41
C LYS A 60 24.18 -23.86 -61.48
N LYS A 61 24.13 -22.56 -61.19
CA LYS A 61 24.95 -21.49 -61.80
C LYS A 61 24.36 -20.14 -61.38
N SER A 62 25.12 -19.34 -60.64
CA SER A 62 25.91 -18.24 -61.22
C SER A 62 25.06 -17.30 -62.08
N ARG A 63 24.78 -16.09 -61.56
CA ARG A 63 25.13 -14.85 -62.27
C ARG A 63 25.18 -13.65 -61.33
N LYS A 64 26.00 -12.72 -61.78
CA LYS A 64 26.71 -11.64 -61.10
C LYS A 64 26.25 -10.35 -61.80
N ALA A 65 25.78 -9.34 -61.07
CA ALA A 65 25.79 -7.90 -61.41
C ALA A 65 25.02 -7.16 -60.29
N LYS A 66 25.60 -6.27 -59.47
CA LYS A 66 26.29 -4.98 -59.71
C LYS A 66 25.32 -3.80 -59.80
N ALA A 67 25.21 -3.03 -58.70
CA ALA A 67 25.08 -1.56 -58.61
C ALA A 67 24.73 -1.19 -57.13
N LYS A 68 25.64 -0.52 -56.40
CA LYS A 68 25.63 0.92 -56.02
C LYS A 68 24.58 1.24 -54.92
N ALA A 69 25.03 1.54 -53.69
CA ALA A 69 25.34 2.90 -53.18
C ALA A 69 24.04 3.70 -53.03
N ASP A 70 23.59 4.20 -51.88
CA ASP A 70 24.16 4.63 -50.60
C ASP A 70 23.02 4.42 -49.56
N GLU A 71 23.23 4.16 -48.27
CA GLU A 71 23.31 5.17 -47.21
C GLU A 71 23.16 4.34 -45.89
N GLU A 72 24.27 4.01 -45.24
CA GLU A 72 24.23 3.27 -43.96
C GLU A 72 24.07 4.25 -42.82
N ASP A 73 22.82 4.44 -42.38
CA ASP A 73 22.51 4.79 -40.99
C ASP A 73 23.11 3.67 -40.12
N VAL A 74 24.27 3.94 -39.53
CA VAL A 74 24.85 3.09 -38.50
C VAL A 74 24.00 3.28 -37.24
N GLU A 75 22.84 2.63 -37.20
CA GLU A 75 22.26 2.22 -35.94
C GLU A 75 23.34 1.47 -35.19
N HIS A 76 23.83 2.07 -34.10
CA HIS A 76 24.61 1.37 -33.09
C HIS A 76 23.72 0.31 -32.42
N VAL A 77 23.43 -0.76 -33.16
CA VAL A 77 22.86 -1.98 -32.62
C VAL A 77 23.93 -2.55 -31.69
N CYS A 78 23.75 -2.27 -30.39
CA CYS A 78 24.52 -2.87 -29.32
C CYS A 78 24.26 -4.37 -29.33
N LYS A 79 24.98 -5.11 -30.19
CA LYS A 79 25.04 -6.57 -30.18
C LYS A 79 25.94 -7.02 -29.02
N GLY A 80 25.48 -6.76 -27.80
CA GLY A 80 26.05 -7.33 -26.58
C GLY A 80 25.69 -8.81 -26.52
N LYS A 81 26.71 -9.66 -26.60
CA LYS A 81 26.58 -11.10 -26.37
C LYS A 81 26.31 -11.37 -24.90
N ASP A 82 25.39 -12.32 -24.68
CA ASP A 82 25.13 -13.07 -23.46
C ASP A 82 24.72 -12.30 -22.20
N LYS A 83 23.40 -12.34 -21.94
CA LYS A 83 22.65 -11.87 -20.76
C LYS A 83 22.85 -10.39 -20.46
N SER A 84 21.85 -9.59 -20.81
CA SER A 84 21.91 -8.14 -20.58
C SER A 84 22.13 -7.87 -19.10
N ALA A 85 23.02 -6.94 -18.78
CA ALA A 85 23.26 -6.48 -17.41
C ALA A 85 21.96 -6.04 -16.70
N TRP A 86 20.91 -5.73 -17.47
CA TRP A 86 19.55 -5.51 -17.00
C TRP A 86 18.89 -6.76 -16.42
N VAL A 87 19.01 -7.92 -17.05
CA VAL A 87 18.48 -9.19 -16.53
C VAL A 87 19.21 -9.60 -15.25
N ASP A 88 20.52 -9.36 -15.16
CA ASP A 88 21.30 -9.62 -13.94
C ASP A 88 20.99 -8.59 -12.84
N TYR A 89 20.76 -7.31 -13.17
CA TYR A 89 20.33 -6.28 -12.22
C TYR A 89 18.94 -6.61 -11.67
N ASP A 90 17.99 -6.94 -12.55
CA ASP A 90 16.68 -7.44 -12.18
C ASP A 90 16.86 -8.63 -11.24
N TYR A 91 17.52 -9.71 -11.67
CA TYR A 91 17.71 -10.90 -10.87
C TYR A 91 18.34 -10.60 -9.50
N THR A 92 19.35 -9.74 -9.43
CA THR A 92 20.08 -9.42 -8.20
C THR A 92 19.24 -8.53 -7.27
N VAL A 93 18.61 -7.48 -7.79
CA VAL A 93 17.74 -6.61 -6.99
C VAL A 93 16.50 -7.38 -6.53
N PHE A 94 15.85 -8.15 -7.41
CA PHE A 94 14.68 -8.98 -7.09
C PHE A 94 14.99 -10.07 -6.10
N HIS A 95 16.08 -10.82 -6.27
CA HIS A 95 16.41 -11.87 -5.33
C HIS A 95 16.85 -11.27 -4.00
N THR A 96 17.65 -10.22 -3.96
CA THR A 96 18.16 -9.69 -2.68
C THR A 96 17.07 -8.94 -1.92
N THR A 97 16.32 -8.05 -2.56
CA THR A 97 15.24 -7.28 -1.88
C THR A 97 13.97 -8.10 -1.69
N GLY A 98 13.62 -8.95 -2.66
CA GLY A 98 12.47 -9.86 -2.59
C GLY A 98 12.67 -10.95 -1.54
N THR A 99 13.86 -11.56 -1.42
CA THR A 99 14.09 -12.57 -0.36
C THR A 99 14.11 -11.97 1.03
N LEU A 100 14.70 -10.77 1.23
CA LEU A 100 14.69 -10.11 2.54
C LEU A 100 13.27 -9.80 3.01
N ASN A 101 12.40 -9.30 2.12
CA ASN A 101 11.01 -9.04 2.48
C ASN A 101 10.17 -10.32 2.56
N ALA A 102 10.32 -11.27 1.64
CA ALA A 102 9.54 -12.52 1.63
C ALA A 102 9.88 -13.44 2.82
N GLN A 103 11.15 -13.55 3.22
CA GLN A 103 11.54 -14.27 4.44
C GLN A 103 11.01 -13.60 5.70
N ALA A 104 10.88 -12.26 5.68
CA ALA A 104 10.38 -11.51 6.83
C ALA A 104 8.85 -11.61 7.00
N VAL A 105 8.06 -11.95 5.96
CA VAL A 105 6.62 -12.12 6.12
C VAL A 105 6.35 -13.54 6.64
N ARG A 106 6.41 -13.73 7.96
CA ARG A 106 6.12 -15.04 8.58
C ARG A 106 4.72 -15.52 8.21
N LYS A 107 4.54 -16.84 8.07
CA LYS A 107 3.20 -17.43 7.97
C LYS A 107 2.43 -17.06 9.24
N LEU A 108 1.16 -16.69 9.10
CA LEU A 108 0.29 -16.43 10.25
C LEU A 108 -0.34 -17.76 10.67
N PRO A 109 0.10 -18.39 11.78
CA PRO A 109 -0.47 -19.67 12.20
C PRO A 109 -1.87 -19.45 12.77
N LYS A 110 -2.70 -20.50 12.80
CA LYS A 110 -4.07 -20.44 13.32
C LYS A 110 -4.17 -19.81 14.73
N PRO A 111 -3.29 -20.14 15.71
CA PRO A 111 -3.33 -19.46 17.01
C PRO A 111 -3.10 -17.95 16.92
N GLY A 112 -2.21 -17.50 16.03
CA GLY A 112 -2.01 -16.07 15.79
C GLY A 112 -3.24 -15.40 15.19
N LEU A 113 -3.97 -16.12 14.33
CA LEU A 113 -5.24 -15.64 13.79
C LEU A 113 -6.34 -15.51 14.86
N GLU A 114 -6.42 -16.46 15.80
CA GLU A 114 -7.35 -16.39 16.94
C GLU A 114 -7.02 -15.23 17.89
N VAL A 115 -5.74 -14.87 18.04
CA VAL A 115 -5.34 -13.69 18.83
C VAL A 115 -5.78 -12.40 18.13
N LEU A 116 -5.61 -12.31 16.80
CA LEU A 116 -6.01 -11.12 16.04
C LEU A 116 -7.53 -10.99 15.91
N LEU A 117 -8.25 -12.10 15.77
CA LEU A 117 -9.70 -12.16 15.57
C LEU A 117 -10.33 -13.19 16.50
N PRO A 118 -10.37 -12.89 17.81
CA PRO A 118 -10.91 -13.82 18.78
C PRO A 118 -12.42 -13.97 18.60
N GLN A 119 -12.94 -15.15 18.91
CA GLN A 119 -14.38 -15.40 18.86
C GLN A 119 -15.13 -14.61 19.94
N THR A 120 -14.51 -14.51 21.11
CA THR A 120 -14.99 -13.81 22.29
C THR A 120 -13.87 -12.92 22.78
N LEU A 121 -14.18 -11.69 23.19
CA LEU A 121 -13.17 -10.81 23.75
C LEU A 121 -12.59 -11.40 25.04
N PRO A 122 -11.28 -11.31 25.26
CA PRO A 122 -10.71 -11.60 26.56
C PRO A 122 -11.13 -10.52 27.57
N GLU A 123 -11.20 -10.89 28.86
CA GLU A 123 -11.61 -9.97 29.93
C GLU A 123 -10.74 -8.71 30.02
N THR A 124 -9.49 -8.78 29.54
CA THR A 124 -8.53 -7.69 29.51
C THR A 124 -8.86 -6.57 28.51
N GLU A 125 -9.78 -6.79 27.58
CA GLU A 125 -10.16 -5.82 26.52
C GLU A 125 -11.39 -4.96 26.89
N TYR A 126 -12.02 -5.27 28.03
CA TYR A 126 -13.06 -4.42 28.60
C TYR A 126 -12.43 -3.24 29.34
N ASP A 127 -12.95 -2.05 29.07
CA ASP A 127 -12.43 -0.79 29.59
C ASP A 127 -13.59 0.16 29.92
N GLN A 128 -13.29 1.38 30.35
CA GLN A 128 -14.32 2.36 30.70
C GLN A 128 -15.23 2.74 29.51
N ASP A 129 -14.76 2.57 28.27
CA ASP A 129 -15.50 2.87 27.05
C ASP A 129 -16.19 1.62 26.46
N TRP A 130 -15.97 0.43 27.04
CA TRP A 130 -16.51 -0.85 26.57
C TRP A 130 -16.73 -1.87 27.68
N SER A 131 -17.99 -2.08 28.04
CA SER A 131 -18.40 -3.06 29.05
C SER A 131 -18.79 -4.42 28.47
N THR A 132 -18.99 -5.41 29.34
CA THR A 132 -19.55 -6.72 28.97
C THR A 132 -20.98 -6.61 28.43
N ASP A 133 -21.76 -5.66 28.95
CA ASP A 133 -23.11 -5.37 28.48
C ASP A 133 -23.09 -4.79 27.06
N ASP A 134 -22.14 -3.90 26.76
CA ASP A 134 -21.94 -3.36 25.41
C ASP A 134 -21.59 -4.46 24.41
N GLU A 135 -20.70 -5.39 24.78
CA GLU A 135 -20.35 -6.52 23.92
C GLU A 135 -21.56 -7.44 23.69
N THR A 136 -22.34 -7.72 24.74
CA THR A 136 -23.55 -8.56 24.63
C THR A 136 -24.62 -7.89 23.77
N ALA A 137 -24.81 -6.58 23.92
CA ALA A 137 -25.71 -5.78 23.10
C ALA A 137 -25.25 -5.74 21.64
N LEU A 138 -23.94 -5.57 21.40
CA LEU A 138 -23.37 -5.61 20.05
C LEU A 138 -23.61 -6.96 19.38
N GLN A 139 -23.29 -8.06 20.07
CA GLN A 139 -23.52 -9.42 19.55
C GLN A 139 -25.00 -9.66 19.25
N SER A 140 -25.89 -9.26 20.16
CA SER A 140 -27.34 -9.40 19.97
C SER A 140 -27.83 -8.57 18.76
N SER A 141 -27.38 -7.32 18.65
CA SER A 141 -27.71 -6.45 17.52
C SER A 141 -27.18 -6.98 16.19
N TRP A 142 -26.02 -7.65 16.20
CA TRP A 142 -25.44 -8.28 15.03
C TRP A 142 -26.21 -9.53 14.61
N GLN A 143 -26.60 -10.38 15.56
CA GLN A 143 -27.44 -11.55 15.26
C GLN A 143 -28.81 -11.16 14.72
N ALA A 144 -29.37 -10.02 15.19
CA ALA A 144 -30.63 -9.48 14.73
C ALA A 144 -30.54 -8.68 13.41
N ASP A 145 -29.34 -8.43 12.88
CA ASP A 145 -29.16 -7.63 11.67
C ASP A 145 -29.69 -8.41 10.43
N PRO A 146 -30.75 -7.92 9.76
CA PRO A 146 -31.35 -8.64 8.63
C PRO A 146 -30.39 -8.82 7.45
N TYR A 147 -29.36 -7.97 7.36
CA TYR A 147 -28.35 -8.02 6.30
C TYR A 147 -27.09 -8.78 6.68
N ARG A 148 -27.04 -9.40 7.87
CA ARG A 148 -25.84 -10.12 8.35
C ARG A 148 -25.35 -11.16 7.34
N LEU A 149 -26.25 -12.02 6.84
CA LEU A 149 -25.91 -13.08 5.90
C LEU A 149 -25.34 -12.52 4.58
N ASP A 150 -25.86 -11.37 4.14
CA ASP A 150 -25.33 -10.70 2.96
C ASP A 150 -23.94 -10.13 3.23
N LEU A 151 -23.74 -9.46 4.36
CA LEU A 151 -22.44 -8.86 4.71
C LEU A 151 -21.31 -9.88 4.84
N ILE A 152 -21.59 -11.10 5.28
CA ILE A 152 -20.57 -12.16 5.43
C ILE A 152 -20.49 -13.12 4.24
N GLY A 153 -21.57 -13.21 3.45
CA GLY A 153 -21.73 -14.13 2.33
C GLY A 153 -21.01 -13.71 1.05
N TYR A 154 -19.69 -13.53 1.11
CA TYR A 154 -18.87 -13.27 -0.06
C TYR A 154 -18.68 -14.55 -0.88
N LYS A 155 -19.12 -14.53 -2.14
CA LYS A 155 -18.91 -15.62 -3.10
C LYS A 155 -17.59 -15.50 -3.86
N ASP A 156 -17.02 -14.30 -3.88
CA ASP A 156 -15.79 -14.00 -4.60
C ASP A 156 -14.56 -14.50 -3.83
N ALA A 157 -13.63 -15.10 -4.56
CA ALA A 157 -12.36 -15.56 -4.02
C ALA A 157 -11.39 -14.40 -3.69
N ASP A 158 -11.54 -13.23 -4.33
CA ASP A 158 -10.58 -12.14 -4.24
C ASP A 158 -10.62 -11.43 -2.89
N ILE A 159 -11.78 -11.27 -2.26
CA ILE A 159 -11.85 -10.78 -0.87
C ILE A 159 -11.11 -11.73 0.09
N GLY A 160 -11.19 -13.05 -0.14
CA GLY A 160 -10.45 -14.02 0.66
C GLY A 160 -8.93 -13.85 0.51
N LYS A 161 -8.46 -13.48 -0.68
CA LYS A 161 -7.04 -13.15 -0.92
C LYS A 161 -6.63 -11.86 -0.21
N ALA A 162 -7.41 -10.78 -0.36
CA ALA A 162 -7.17 -9.51 0.31
C ALA A 162 -7.19 -9.65 1.85
N PHE A 163 -8.11 -10.45 2.37
CA PHE A 163 -8.26 -10.73 3.79
C PHE A 163 -7.03 -11.40 4.38
N ARG A 164 -6.62 -12.53 3.80
CA ARG A 164 -5.41 -13.26 4.22
C ARG A 164 -4.16 -12.38 4.11
N ARG A 165 -4.08 -11.58 3.05
CA ARG A 165 -2.91 -10.73 2.80
C ARG A 165 -2.82 -9.56 3.78
N SER A 166 -3.94 -8.89 4.09
CA SER A 166 -3.98 -7.80 5.07
C SER A 166 -3.54 -8.30 6.45
N LEU A 167 -4.08 -9.43 6.90
CA LEU A 167 -3.73 -10.02 8.19
C LEU A 167 -2.25 -10.36 8.28
N ARG A 168 -1.66 -10.92 7.22
CA ARG A 168 -0.26 -11.32 7.22
C ARG A 168 0.72 -10.15 7.11
N PHE A 169 0.36 -9.07 6.42
CA PHE A 169 1.24 -7.90 6.27
C PHE A 169 1.06 -6.86 7.35
N PHE A 170 -0.18 -6.55 7.70
CA PHE A 170 -0.52 -5.45 8.59
C PHE A 170 -0.99 -5.92 9.98
N GLY A 171 -1.31 -7.21 10.15
CA GLY A 171 -1.90 -7.70 11.39
C GLY A 171 -3.35 -7.24 11.60
N ILE A 172 -3.98 -6.64 10.58
CA ILE A 172 -5.37 -6.16 10.63
C ILE A 172 -6.16 -6.70 9.44
N THR A 173 -7.47 -6.63 9.54
CA THR A 173 -8.36 -7.06 8.46
C THR A 173 -8.50 -5.97 7.40
N PRO A 174 -8.85 -6.30 6.14
CA PRO A 174 -9.11 -5.27 5.15
C PRO A 174 -10.31 -4.39 5.54
N PHE A 175 -11.32 -4.95 6.23
CA PHE A 175 -12.46 -4.18 6.73
C PHE A 175 -12.04 -3.15 7.77
N GLU A 176 -11.08 -3.50 8.63
CA GLU A 176 -10.53 -2.57 9.60
C GLU A 176 -9.69 -1.48 8.92
N LEU A 177 -8.89 -1.84 7.92
CA LEU A 177 -8.15 -0.88 7.10
C LEU A 177 -9.08 0.14 6.42
N ILE A 178 -10.22 -0.33 5.88
CA ILE A 178 -11.25 0.52 5.24
C ILE A 178 -12.40 0.74 6.24
N SER A 179 -12.09 1.38 7.36
CA SER A 179 -13.07 1.77 8.39
C SER A 179 -12.80 3.16 8.96
N GLU A 180 -13.73 3.64 9.79
CA GLU A 180 -13.60 4.89 10.55
C GLU A 180 -12.32 4.94 11.39
N ARG A 181 -11.73 3.79 11.76
CA ARG A 181 -10.42 3.73 12.44
C ARG A 181 -9.31 4.47 11.68
N TYR A 182 -9.36 4.42 10.36
CA TYR A 182 -8.42 5.08 9.46
C TYR A 182 -9.09 6.22 8.68
N ASP A 183 -10.25 6.72 9.16
CA ASP A 183 -11.07 7.70 8.47
C ASP A 183 -11.43 7.28 7.03
N LEU A 184 -11.66 5.99 6.77
CA LEU A 184 -12.00 5.45 5.44
C LEU A 184 -13.35 4.74 5.45
N VAL A 185 -14.12 4.85 4.37
CA VAL A 185 -15.33 4.06 4.15
C VAL A 185 -15.39 3.58 2.71
N TYR A 186 -15.89 2.37 2.50
CA TYR A 186 -16.10 1.85 1.17
C TYR A 186 -17.24 2.61 0.47
N GLY A 187 -16.92 3.25 -0.65
CA GLY A 187 -17.86 3.94 -1.54
C GLY A 187 -18.47 3.01 -2.57
N GLY A 188 -19.24 2.01 -2.11
CA GLY A 188 -20.09 1.21 -2.99
C GLY A 188 -21.14 2.05 -3.72
N ASN A 189 -22.14 1.43 -4.36
CA ASN A 189 -23.21 2.21 -4.99
C ASN A 189 -23.91 3.05 -3.93
N ILE A 190 -23.78 4.38 -4.05
CA ILE A 190 -24.09 5.39 -3.05
C ILE A 190 -25.57 5.38 -2.59
N GLY A 191 -26.44 4.61 -3.24
CA GLY A 191 -27.83 4.39 -2.83
C GLY A 191 -28.07 3.22 -1.86
N LYS A 192 -27.08 2.36 -1.62
CA LYS A 192 -27.20 1.19 -0.73
C LYS A 192 -26.11 1.26 0.34
N ILE A 193 -26.51 1.66 1.55
CA ILE A 193 -25.67 1.91 2.74
C ILE A 193 -24.79 0.68 3.13
N ARG A 194 -24.94 -0.47 2.47
CA ARG A 194 -24.37 -1.76 2.90
C ARG A 194 -23.91 -2.64 1.73
N ASP A 195 -23.27 -2.04 0.75
CA ASP A 195 -22.77 -2.80 -0.41
C ASP A 195 -21.58 -3.69 -0.06
N LYS A 196 -21.67 -4.96 -0.47
CA LYS A 196 -20.52 -5.86 -0.50
C LYS A 196 -19.45 -5.25 -1.39
N TRP A 197 -18.20 -5.46 -1.02
CA TRP A 197 -17.09 -5.01 -1.83
C TRP A 197 -17.13 -5.67 -3.21
N ALA A 198 -17.05 -4.84 -4.24
CA ALA A 198 -16.94 -5.33 -5.61
C ALA A 198 -15.70 -6.23 -5.76
N PRO A 199 -15.76 -7.30 -6.58
CA PRO A 199 -14.61 -8.19 -6.78
C PRO A 199 -13.34 -7.48 -7.19
N LYS A 200 -13.48 -6.55 -8.16
CA LYS A 200 -12.35 -5.75 -8.64
C LYS A 200 -11.73 -4.89 -7.53
N PHE A 201 -12.54 -4.33 -6.63
CA PHE A 201 -12.03 -3.57 -5.48
C PHE A 201 -11.16 -4.45 -4.57
N SER A 202 -11.68 -5.65 -4.24
CA SER A 202 -10.96 -6.61 -3.41
C SER A 202 -9.66 -7.08 -4.07
N LEU A 203 -9.69 -7.34 -5.38
CA LEU A 203 -8.53 -7.76 -6.16
C LEU A 203 -7.44 -6.67 -6.21
N THR A 204 -7.81 -5.42 -6.48
CA THR A 204 -6.85 -4.31 -6.50
C THR A 204 -6.27 -4.07 -5.11
N LEU A 205 -7.09 -4.13 -4.06
CA LEU A 205 -6.57 -4.02 -2.69
C LEU A 205 -5.58 -5.15 -2.37
N TYR A 206 -5.88 -6.38 -2.80
CA TYR A 206 -4.97 -7.52 -2.70
C TYR A 206 -3.61 -7.29 -3.40
N HIS A 207 -3.59 -6.54 -4.50
CA HIS A 207 -2.35 -6.15 -5.20
C HIS A 207 -1.58 -5.06 -4.45
N LEU A 208 -2.27 -4.13 -3.79
CA LEU A 208 -1.65 -3.00 -3.10
C LEU A 208 -1.04 -3.36 -1.75
N ILE A 209 -1.67 -4.23 -0.95
CA ILE A 209 -1.21 -4.57 0.41
C ILE A 209 0.29 -4.95 0.52
N PRO A 210 0.86 -5.80 -0.35
CA PRO A 210 2.25 -6.23 -0.19
C PRO A 210 3.27 -5.16 -0.63
N HIS A 211 2.82 -4.03 -1.18
CA HIS A 211 3.72 -3.07 -1.80
C HIS A 211 4.75 -2.51 -0.78
N PRO A 212 6.05 -2.47 -1.12
CA PRO A 212 7.12 -2.16 -0.18
C PRO A 212 7.06 -0.73 0.36
N LEU A 213 6.44 0.21 -0.37
CA LEU A 213 6.26 1.60 0.09
C LEU A 213 5.58 1.69 1.47
N TRP A 214 4.73 0.72 1.82
CA TRP A 214 4.01 0.74 3.09
C TRP A 214 4.85 0.29 4.27
N GLY A 215 5.97 -0.41 4.07
CA GLY A 215 6.81 -0.89 5.18
C GLY A 215 6.04 -1.70 6.24
N ARG A 216 4.94 -2.37 5.87
CA ARG A 216 4.00 -3.07 6.77
C ARG A 216 3.20 -2.17 7.72
N ASP A 217 3.22 -0.86 7.51
CA ASP A 217 2.39 0.08 8.25
C ASP A 217 1.08 0.33 7.47
N PRO A 218 -0.07 -0.17 7.95
CA PRO A 218 -1.35 0.06 7.28
C PRO A 218 -1.72 1.55 7.19
N ARG A 219 -1.18 2.39 8.09
CA ARG A 219 -1.43 3.85 8.08
C ARG A 219 -0.90 4.50 6.81
N LEU A 220 0.20 3.99 6.24
CA LEU A 220 0.76 4.56 5.00
C LEU A 220 -0.14 4.30 3.79
N LEU A 221 -0.71 3.10 3.69
CA LEU A 221 -1.72 2.79 2.67
C LEU A 221 -3.00 3.60 2.92
N ALA A 222 -3.45 3.72 4.16
CA ALA A 222 -4.61 4.55 4.50
C ALA A 222 -4.41 6.01 4.09
N ILE A 223 -3.27 6.61 4.42
CA ILE A 223 -2.90 7.98 4.02
C ILE A 223 -2.91 8.14 2.50
N ALA A 224 -2.39 7.15 1.75
CA ALA A 224 -2.44 7.18 0.29
C ALA A 224 -3.89 7.20 -0.21
N LEU A 225 -4.78 6.38 0.36
CA LEU A 225 -6.19 6.34 -0.02
C LEU A 225 -6.95 7.61 0.35
N GLN A 226 -6.68 8.17 1.53
CA GLN A 226 -7.22 9.48 1.94
C GLN A 226 -6.79 10.56 0.94
N TYR A 227 -5.50 10.63 0.62
CA TYR A 227 -4.96 11.61 -0.33
C TYR A 227 -5.60 11.49 -1.71
N THR A 228 -5.75 10.26 -2.22
CA THR A 228 -6.44 9.99 -3.49
C THR A 228 -7.89 10.48 -3.46
N SER A 229 -8.62 10.18 -2.38
CA SER A 229 -10.01 10.61 -2.23
C SER A 229 -10.13 12.14 -2.16
N ILE A 230 -9.20 12.82 -1.47
CA ILE A 230 -9.13 14.28 -1.42
C ILE A 230 -8.88 14.87 -2.81
N LEU A 231 -7.95 14.30 -3.57
CA LEU A 231 -7.67 14.74 -4.95
C LEU A 231 -8.89 14.54 -5.87
N ARG A 232 -9.48 13.33 -5.87
CA ARG A 232 -10.60 12.96 -6.74
C ARG A 232 -11.81 13.86 -6.51
N ASN A 233 -12.12 14.18 -5.26
CA ASN A 233 -13.29 14.98 -4.88
C ASN A 233 -13.00 16.50 -4.78
N ARG A 234 -11.77 16.95 -5.10
CA ARG A 234 -11.32 18.34 -4.84
C ARG A 234 -11.62 18.81 -3.42
N ASP A 235 -11.47 17.92 -2.44
CA ASP A 235 -11.83 18.23 -1.07
C ASP A 235 -10.90 19.30 -0.51
N LEU A 236 -11.48 20.47 -0.19
CA LEU A 236 -10.75 21.62 0.34
C LEU A 236 -10.71 21.62 1.87
N ARG A 237 -11.46 20.73 2.54
CA ARG A 237 -11.49 20.67 4.01
C ARG A 237 -10.11 20.34 4.57
N SER A 238 -9.87 20.75 5.80
CA SER A 238 -8.61 20.46 6.50
C SER A 238 -8.39 18.95 6.60
N TRP A 239 -7.31 18.45 6.01
CA TRP A 239 -6.94 17.05 6.14
C TRP A 239 -6.45 16.75 7.56
N LYS A 240 -7.14 15.84 8.24
CA LYS A 240 -6.78 15.35 9.58
C LYS A 240 -5.67 14.28 9.46
N LEU A 241 -4.49 14.70 9.00
CA LEU A 241 -3.35 13.79 8.85
C LEU A 241 -2.90 13.25 10.20
N VAL A 242 -3.09 11.94 10.43
CA VAL A 242 -2.50 11.23 11.56
C VAL A 242 -1.11 10.75 11.16
N ARG A 243 -0.08 11.24 11.86
CA ARG A 243 1.31 10.89 11.55
C ARG A 243 1.54 9.37 11.68
N PRO A 244 2.00 8.68 10.62
CA PRO A 244 2.25 7.23 10.69
C PRO A 244 3.56 6.91 11.41
N ASN A 245 4.60 7.72 11.22
CA ASN A 245 5.92 7.50 11.79
C ASN A 245 6.69 8.82 11.89
N GLU A 246 7.87 8.79 12.52
CA GLU A 246 8.74 9.97 12.67
C GLU A 246 9.50 10.36 11.39
N ASN A 247 9.04 9.93 10.21
CA ASN A 247 9.66 10.36 8.97
C ASN A 247 9.50 11.89 8.80
N PRO A 248 10.59 12.62 8.48
CA PRO A 248 10.55 14.08 8.32
C PRO A 248 9.48 14.56 7.35
N PHE A 249 9.16 13.79 6.31
CA PHE A 249 8.10 14.12 5.36
C PHE A 249 6.75 14.34 6.03
N PHE A 250 6.28 13.41 6.88
CA PHE A 250 4.97 13.53 7.52
C PHE A 250 4.96 14.61 8.59
N LYS A 251 6.07 14.82 9.30
CA LYS A 251 6.22 15.93 10.24
C LYS A 251 6.07 17.28 9.54
N ILE A 252 6.79 17.49 8.44
CA ILE A 252 6.71 18.72 7.65
C ILE A 252 5.31 18.88 7.04
N PHE A 253 4.67 17.79 6.60
CA PHE A 253 3.31 17.83 6.07
C PHE A 253 2.32 18.31 7.14
N GLU A 254 2.38 17.73 8.34
CA GLU A 254 1.55 18.13 9.47
C GLU A 254 1.77 19.61 9.85
N GLU A 255 3.01 20.10 9.86
CA GLU A 255 3.34 21.50 10.09
C GLU A 255 2.70 22.43 9.04
N VAL A 256 2.78 22.06 7.75
CA VAL A 256 2.16 22.82 6.66
C VAL A 256 0.63 22.86 6.80
N ILE A 257 -0.01 21.75 7.18
CA ILE A 257 -1.46 21.71 7.44
C ILE A 257 -1.83 22.64 8.60
N LYS A 258 -1.08 22.60 9.71
CA LYS A 258 -1.33 23.45 10.89
C LYS A 258 -1.18 24.93 10.59
N GLU A 259 -0.14 25.31 9.86
CA GLU A 259 0.13 26.71 9.49
C GLU A 259 -0.93 27.27 8.55
N THR A 260 -1.43 26.45 7.62
CA THR A 260 -2.48 26.85 6.69
C THR A 260 -3.86 26.90 7.34
N LYS A 261 -4.02 26.44 8.60
CA LYS A 261 -5.25 26.54 9.41
C LYS A 261 -6.53 26.18 8.65
N GLY A 262 -6.47 25.29 7.66
CA GLY A 262 -7.65 24.97 6.85
C GLY A 262 -8.11 26.07 5.92
N GLN A 263 -7.19 26.85 5.32
CA GLN A 263 -7.46 27.89 4.31
C GLN A 263 -8.11 27.39 3.00
N ASN A 264 -8.81 26.24 3.01
CA ASN A 264 -9.47 25.66 1.86
C ASN A 264 -8.53 25.52 0.65
N LEU A 265 -7.26 25.17 0.91
CA LEU A 265 -6.26 25.01 -0.13
C LEU A 265 -6.31 23.59 -0.69
N PRO A 266 -6.24 23.43 -2.03
CA PRO A 266 -6.10 22.12 -2.64
C PRO A 266 -4.90 21.36 -2.09
N ILE A 267 -5.06 20.07 -1.83
CA ILE A 267 -4.04 19.26 -1.16
C ILE A 267 -2.69 19.23 -1.90
N TYR A 268 -2.69 19.26 -3.23
CA TYR A 268 -1.47 19.32 -4.03
C TYR A 268 -0.68 20.63 -3.81
N ASN A 269 -1.36 21.74 -3.46
CA ASN A 269 -0.69 22.98 -3.11
C ASN A 269 -0.01 22.89 -1.74
N LEU A 270 -0.65 22.20 -0.77
CA LEU A 270 -0.03 21.90 0.52
C LEU A 270 1.20 21.01 0.31
N HIS A 271 1.07 19.94 -0.47
CA HIS A 271 2.20 19.06 -0.78
C HIS A 271 3.32 19.80 -1.54
N LYS A 272 3.02 20.73 -2.46
CA LYS A 272 4.03 21.58 -3.11
C LYS A 272 4.85 22.41 -2.09
N GLN A 273 4.20 22.92 -1.03
CA GLN A 273 4.92 23.61 0.06
C GLN A 273 5.80 22.65 0.86
N VAL A 274 5.30 21.43 1.14
CA VAL A 274 6.09 20.36 1.80
C VAL A 274 7.33 20.03 0.96
N ARG A 275 7.19 19.86 -0.36
CA ARG A 275 8.31 19.61 -1.28
C ARG A 275 9.34 20.74 -1.23
N LYS A 276 8.91 22.01 -1.13
CA LYS A 276 9.82 23.16 -0.99
C LYS A 276 10.63 23.09 0.30
N ARG A 277 10.00 22.75 1.43
CA ARG A 277 10.67 22.60 2.74
C ARG A 277 11.62 21.40 2.77
N LEU A 278 11.20 20.25 2.23
CA LEU A 278 12.07 19.07 2.09
C LEU A 278 13.34 19.37 1.28
N LYS A 279 13.21 20.13 0.18
CA LYS A 279 14.37 20.54 -0.63
C LYS A 279 15.35 21.41 0.16
N GLN A 280 14.85 22.30 1.01
CA GLN A 280 15.68 23.12 1.89
C GLN A 280 16.45 22.27 2.91
N GLN A 281 15.82 21.21 3.41
CA GLN A 281 16.44 20.26 4.34
C GLN A 281 17.29 19.17 3.66
N ARG A 282 17.32 19.13 2.32
CA ARG A 282 18.01 18.11 1.50
C ARG A 282 17.59 16.67 1.83
N THR A 283 16.34 16.48 2.24
CA THR A 283 15.79 15.16 2.57
C THR A 283 14.87 14.66 1.45
N PRO A 284 15.32 13.77 0.56
CA PRO A 284 14.43 13.15 -0.41
C PRO A 284 13.42 12.26 0.31
N SER A 285 12.18 12.25 -0.17
CA SER A 285 11.13 11.36 0.33
C SER A 285 10.51 10.60 -0.83
N ILE A 286 10.65 9.27 -0.81
CA ILE A 286 10.02 8.40 -1.80
C ILE A 286 8.49 8.52 -1.76
N PHE A 287 7.91 8.74 -0.57
CA PHE A 287 6.48 8.95 -0.42
C PHE A 287 6.03 10.26 -1.06
N SER A 288 6.87 11.31 -1.02
CA SER A 288 6.61 12.57 -1.72
C SER A 288 6.66 12.41 -3.25
N LEU A 289 7.56 11.59 -3.78
CA LEU A 289 7.57 11.25 -5.21
C LEU A 289 6.30 10.49 -5.61
N PHE A 290 5.91 9.50 -4.80
CA PHE A 290 4.66 8.76 -4.99
C PHE A 290 3.42 9.67 -4.99
N LEU A 291 3.29 10.58 -4.02
CA LEU A 291 2.16 11.52 -4.01
C LEU A 291 2.18 12.48 -5.20
N THR A 292 3.35 12.77 -5.78
CA THR A 292 3.45 13.56 -7.02
C THR A 292 2.93 12.76 -8.22
N ALA A 293 3.31 11.48 -8.34
CA ALA A 293 2.74 10.59 -9.36
C ALA A 293 1.22 10.44 -9.20
N LEU A 294 0.73 10.42 -7.96
CA LEU A 294 -0.70 10.37 -7.66
C LEU A 294 -1.43 11.65 -8.09
N GLU A 295 -0.84 12.83 -7.88
CA GLU A 295 -1.36 14.12 -8.39
C GLU A 295 -1.53 14.13 -9.91
N GLU A 296 -0.72 13.40 -10.65
CA GLU A 296 -0.75 13.33 -12.12
C GLU A 296 -1.77 12.32 -12.65
N VAL A 297 -2.02 11.24 -11.91
CA VAL A 297 -2.85 10.11 -12.36
C VAL A 297 -4.32 10.24 -11.95
N VAL A 298 -4.62 10.89 -10.82
CA VAL A 298 -5.98 10.95 -10.30
C VAL A 298 -6.85 11.84 -11.18
N GLU A 299 -7.84 11.22 -11.81
CA GLU A 299 -8.89 11.92 -12.54
C GLU A 299 -9.85 12.59 -11.57
N VAL A 300 -10.14 13.86 -11.82
CA VAL A 300 -10.97 14.66 -10.92
C VAL A 300 -12.43 14.55 -11.33
N GLU A 301 -13.29 14.13 -10.40
CA GLU A 301 -14.72 14.02 -10.66
C GLU A 301 -15.35 15.42 -10.66
N ALA A 302 -16.01 15.79 -11.76
CA ALA A 302 -16.56 17.12 -11.97
C ALA A 302 -17.77 17.47 -11.08
N ARG A 303 -18.24 16.56 -10.21
CA ARG A 303 -19.62 16.58 -9.69
C ARG A 303 -19.80 16.63 -8.17
N VAL A 304 -18.77 16.73 -7.36
CA VAL A 304 -18.97 16.85 -5.90
C VAL A 304 -18.06 17.92 -5.32
N ASP A 305 -18.44 19.18 -5.51
CA ASP A 305 -17.95 20.25 -4.63
C ASP A 305 -18.50 19.93 -3.24
N THR A 306 -17.70 19.26 -2.42
CA THR A 306 -18.01 18.98 -1.00
C THR A 306 -17.83 20.23 -0.13
N THR A 307 -17.87 21.41 -0.76
CA THR A 307 -17.55 22.74 -0.21
C THR A 307 -18.53 23.22 0.85
N ASP A 308 -19.68 22.56 1.02
CA ASP A 308 -20.78 23.08 1.83
C ASP A 308 -20.59 23.01 3.36
N LYS A 309 -19.47 22.52 3.91
CA LYS A 309 -19.32 22.43 5.38
C LYS A 309 -17.89 22.75 5.81
N ASN A 310 -17.71 23.91 6.46
CA ASN A 310 -16.49 24.35 7.18
C ASN A 310 -16.07 23.42 8.35
N GLY A 311 -16.39 22.13 8.28
CA GLY A 311 -16.09 21.13 9.29
C GLY A 311 -15.03 20.14 8.81
N PRO A 312 -14.33 19.46 9.74
CA PRO A 312 -13.41 18.39 9.39
C PRO A 312 -14.13 17.26 8.65
N VAL A 313 -13.44 16.64 7.71
CA VAL A 313 -13.89 15.38 7.11
C VAL A 313 -13.81 14.32 8.18
N ASN A 314 -14.93 13.70 8.52
CA ASN A 314 -14.90 12.60 9.48
C ASN A 314 -14.48 11.30 8.80
N VAL A 315 -14.85 11.08 7.53
CA VAL A 315 -14.56 9.83 6.81
C VAL A 315 -14.44 10.08 5.30
N TYR A 316 -13.41 9.49 4.69
CA TYR A 316 -13.15 9.55 3.25
C TYR A 316 -13.73 8.33 2.53
N THR A 317 -14.56 8.58 1.52
CA THR A 317 -15.17 7.53 0.71
C THR A 317 -14.18 7.03 -0.34
N ILE A 318 -13.92 5.72 -0.34
CA ILE A 318 -12.96 5.04 -1.21
C ILE A 318 -13.70 4.12 -2.18
N SER A 319 -13.52 4.38 -3.45
CA SER A 319 -14.02 3.62 -4.58
C SER A 319 -12.96 2.69 -5.16
N ARG A 320 -13.33 1.90 -6.18
CA ARG A 320 -12.36 1.13 -6.96
C ARG A 320 -11.35 2.02 -7.69
N TYR A 321 -11.77 3.20 -8.13
CA TYR A 321 -10.94 4.11 -8.92
C TYR A 321 -9.81 4.70 -8.08
N ASP A 322 -10.06 4.89 -6.78
CA ASP A 322 -9.04 5.35 -5.84
C ASP A 322 -7.90 4.29 -5.71
N LEU A 323 -8.25 3.01 -5.60
CA LEU A 323 -7.27 1.92 -5.57
C LEU A 323 -6.49 1.80 -6.88
N GLU A 324 -7.18 1.89 -8.02
CA GLU A 324 -6.55 1.85 -9.34
C GLU A 324 -5.59 3.03 -9.56
N SER A 325 -5.94 4.22 -9.08
CA SER A 325 -5.08 5.40 -9.14
C SER A 325 -3.84 5.24 -8.27
N VAL A 326 -3.98 4.68 -7.06
CA VAL A 326 -2.84 4.34 -6.20
C VAL A 326 -1.94 3.32 -6.90
N GLN A 327 -2.48 2.26 -7.49
CA GLN A 327 -1.71 1.25 -8.21
C GLN A 327 -0.92 1.87 -9.37
N LYS A 328 -1.59 2.65 -10.23
CA LYS A 328 -0.95 3.35 -11.35
C LYS A 328 0.14 4.32 -10.88
N ALA A 329 -0.10 5.07 -9.80
CA ALA A 329 0.88 6.00 -9.24
C ALA A 329 2.11 5.28 -8.67
N LEU A 330 1.93 4.13 -8.00
CA LEU A 330 3.04 3.30 -7.54
C LEU A 330 3.89 2.82 -8.72
N ASP A 331 3.24 2.27 -9.75
CA ASP A 331 3.89 1.75 -10.94
C ASP A 331 4.60 2.86 -11.75
N GLY A 332 4.07 4.09 -11.71
CA GLY A 332 4.64 5.28 -12.34
C GLY A 332 5.65 6.06 -11.49
N THR A 333 5.83 5.71 -10.20
CA THR A 333 6.75 6.45 -9.33
C THR A 333 8.19 6.18 -9.78
N ALA A 334 8.86 7.22 -10.29
CA ALA A 334 10.23 7.15 -10.76
C ALA A 334 11.13 8.20 -10.10
N TYR A 335 12.40 7.86 -9.93
CA TYR A 335 13.45 8.78 -9.49
C TYR A 335 14.52 8.86 -10.57
N MET A 336 14.77 10.06 -11.10
CA MET A 336 15.70 10.30 -12.21
C MET A 336 15.39 9.43 -13.46
N GLY A 337 14.10 9.22 -13.76
CA GLY A 337 13.64 8.40 -14.88
C GLY A 337 13.71 6.89 -14.65
N ILE A 338 14.22 6.44 -13.49
CA ILE A 338 14.28 5.03 -13.12
C ILE A 338 13.07 4.73 -12.23
N PRO A 339 12.23 3.72 -12.54
CA PRO A 339 11.15 3.29 -11.67
C PRO A 339 11.66 3.00 -10.25
N SER A 340 11.01 3.60 -9.25
CA SER A 340 11.37 3.42 -7.84
C SER A 340 10.85 2.08 -7.29
N PHE A 341 9.81 1.55 -7.93
CA PHE A 341 9.20 0.29 -7.59
C PHE A 341 9.03 -0.57 -8.83
N LEU A 342 8.83 -1.85 -8.57
CA LEU A 342 8.41 -2.81 -9.57
C LEU A 342 6.92 -2.64 -9.80
N PRO A 343 6.41 -2.99 -10.99
CA PRO A 343 4.98 -3.07 -11.21
C PRO A 343 4.30 -3.87 -10.10
N THR A 344 3.23 -3.32 -9.55
CA THR A 344 2.47 -3.91 -8.43
C THR A 344 2.01 -5.33 -8.78
N GLU A 345 1.71 -5.58 -10.06
CA GLU A 345 1.38 -6.89 -10.62
C GLU A 345 2.52 -7.92 -10.54
N LEU A 346 3.79 -7.50 -10.55
CA LEU A 346 4.94 -8.41 -10.35
C LEU A 346 5.24 -8.62 -8.86
N ILE A 347 5.09 -7.57 -8.05
CA ILE A 347 5.29 -7.65 -6.60
C ILE A 347 4.35 -8.69 -5.98
N LYS A 348 3.09 -8.74 -6.43
CA LYS A 348 2.10 -9.69 -5.88
C LYS A 348 2.51 -11.16 -6.08
N GLU A 349 3.19 -11.48 -7.18
CA GLU A 349 3.65 -12.82 -7.55
C GLU A 349 4.96 -13.14 -6.83
N HIS A 350 5.93 -12.23 -6.86
CA HIS A 350 7.24 -12.47 -6.26
C HIS A 350 7.22 -12.54 -4.73
N MET A 351 6.38 -11.75 -4.07
CA MET A 351 6.29 -11.79 -2.62
C MET A 351 5.58 -13.04 -2.10
N TYR A 352 4.90 -13.79 -2.97
CA TYR A 352 4.13 -14.97 -2.60
C TYR A 352 4.27 -16.10 -3.62
N ASN A 353 5.15 -17.04 -3.30
CA ASN A 353 4.94 -18.41 -3.76
C ASN A 353 3.62 -18.92 -3.15
N SER A 354 2.77 -19.45 -4.02
CA SER A 354 1.37 -19.92 -3.90
C SER A 354 1.00 -20.82 -2.70
N SER A 355 1.44 -20.53 -1.48
CA SER A 355 1.02 -21.29 -0.31
C SER A 355 -0.43 -20.94 0.01
N THR A 356 -1.31 -21.76 -0.55
CA THR A 356 -2.73 -21.94 -0.23
C THR A 356 -2.97 -22.25 1.25
N ASP A 357 -1.92 -22.50 2.03
CA ASP A 357 -1.95 -22.96 3.41
C ASP A 357 -2.14 -21.84 4.46
N ASN A 358 -2.40 -20.60 4.03
CA ASN A 358 -2.60 -19.50 4.97
C ASN A 358 -4.06 -19.46 5.45
N PRO A 359 -4.31 -19.53 6.77
CA PRO A 359 -5.65 -19.43 7.30
C PRO A 359 -6.23 -18.02 7.09
N PRO A 360 -7.56 -17.88 6.96
CA PRO A 360 -8.53 -18.97 7.01
C PRO A 360 -8.56 -19.84 5.76
N LEU A 361 -8.57 -21.16 5.99
CA LEU A 361 -8.63 -22.20 4.96
C LEU A 361 -10.09 -22.58 4.71
N GLY A 362 -10.52 -22.42 3.46
CA GLY A 362 -11.86 -22.78 3.01
C GLY A 362 -12.91 -21.68 3.18
N PRO A 363 -14.00 -21.73 2.39
CA PRO A 363 -15.04 -20.70 2.39
C PRO A 363 -15.74 -20.52 3.74
N SER A 364 -16.07 -21.62 4.45
CA SER A 364 -16.79 -21.57 5.73
C SER A 364 -15.98 -20.90 6.84
N ALA A 365 -14.70 -21.23 6.94
CA ALA A 365 -13.79 -20.58 7.88
C ALA A 365 -13.66 -19.09 7.52
N LEU A 366 -13.49 -18.75 6.24
CA LEU A 366 -13.39 -17.37 5.80
C LEU A 366 -14.63 -16.56 6.20
N THR A 367 -15.84 -17.07 5.97
CA THR A 367 -17.09 -16.41 6.41
C THR A 367 -17.10 -16.15 7.91
N THR A 368 -16.65 -17.11 8.71
CA THR A 368 -16.57 -16.96 10.18
C THR A 368 -15.59 -15.84 10.59
N TYR A 369 -14.42 -15.73 9.95
CA TYR A 369 -13.48 -14.65 10.29
C TYR A 369 -13.87 -13.30 9.70
N ILE A 370 -14.56 -13.26 8.55
CA ILE A 370 -15.17 -12.04 8.03
C ILE A 370 -16.19 -11.51 9.04
N GLU A 371 -17.05 -12.39 9.57
CA GLU A 371 -17.99 -12.04 10.63
C GLU A 371 -17.29 -11.42 11.85
N ARG A 372 -16.26 -12.09 12.38
CA ARG A 372 -15.47 -11.56 13.51
C ARG A 372 -14.81 -10.22 13.19
N ALA A 373 -14.31 -10.04 11.98
CA ALA A 373 -13.71 -8.80 11.53
C ALA A 373 -14.72 -7.64 11.50
N LEU A 374 -15.92 -7.88 10.98
CA LEU A 374 -16.99 -6.88 10.94
C LEU A 374 -17.47 -6.50 12.35
N ILE A 375 -17.58 -7.49 13.26
CA ILE A 375 -17.88 -7.22 14.67
C ILE A 375 -16.77 -6.36 15.30
N ALA A 376 -15.49 -6.67 15.04
CA ALA A 376 -14.36 -5.88 15.55
C ALA A 376 -14.39 -4.42 15.07
N VAL A 377 -14.76 -4.18 13.82
CA VAL A 377 -14.97 -2.81 13.28
C VAL A 377 -16.13 -2.12 14.00
N ARG A 378 -17.29 -2.78 14.13
CA ARG A 378 -18.45 -2.20 14.83
C ARG A 378 -18.13 -1.87 16.29
N ARG A 379 -17.39 -2.75 16.96
CA ARG A 379 -16.88 -2.55 18.32
C ARG A 379 -16.03 -1.30 18.40
N HIS A 380 -15.04 -1.14 17.52
CA HIS A 380 -14.19 0.05 17.51
C HIS A 380 -15.00 1.35 17.34
N ASN A 381 -15.98 1.35 16.43
CA ASN A 381 -16.83 2.51 16.20
C ASN A 381 -17.70 2.81 17.44
N ALA A 382 -18.22 1.77 18.11
CA ALA A 382 -19.03 1.93 19.31
C ALA A 382 -18.18 2.41 20.52
N LYS A 383 -16.98 1.85 20.72
CA LYS A 383 -16.00 2.36 21.71
C LYS A 383 -15.70 3.86 21.47
N THR A 384 -15.47 4.24 20.22
CA THR A 384 -15.18 5.64 19.86
C THR A 384 -16.36 6.56 20.17
N LYS A 385 -17.61 6.11 19.93
CA LYS A 385 -18.82 6.85 20.30
C LYS A 385 -18.98 7.00 21.80
N ASN A 386 -18.76 5.93 22.56
CA ASN A 386 -18.84 5.95 24.03
C ASN A 386 -17.81 6.91 24.62
N ARG A 387 -16.56 6.85 24.12
CA ARG A 387 -15.50 7.78 24.51
C ARG A 387 -15.87 9.23 24.20
N ASN A 388 -16.41 9.51 23.01
CA ASN A 388 -16.80 10.87 22.64
C ASN A 388 -17.95 11.40 23.50
N LYS A 389 -18.93 10.55 23.87
CA LYS A 389 -19.99 10.92 24.81
C LYS A 389 -19.41 11.27 26.18
N ARG A 390 -18.56 10.39 26.74
CA ARG A 390 -17.89 10.60 28.03
C ARG A 390 -17.10 11.90 28.08
N LEU A 391 -16.31 12.19 27.04
CA LEU A 391 -15.53 13.44 26.96
C LEU A 391 -16.42 14.68 26.76
N GLY A 392 -17.53 14.54 26.05
CA GLY A 392 -18.52 15.61 25.89
C GLY A 392 -19.24 15.96 27.19
N ASP A 393 -19.67 14.95 27.94
CA ASP A 393 -20.38 15.11 29.21
C ASP A 393 -19.47 15.76 30.29
N GLN A 394 -18.17 15.43 30.27
CA GLN A 394 -17.17 16.07 31.16
C GLN A 394 -17.02 17.58 30.88
N GLN A 395 -16.99 17.98 29.60
CA GLN A 395 -16.88 19.39 29.23
C GLN A 395 -18.14 20.21 29.58
N GLN A 396 -19.33 19.60 29.54
CA GLN A 396 -20.57 20.26 29.98
C GLN A 396 -20.65 20.40 31.50
N THR A 397 -20.21 19.38 32.24
CA THR A 397 -20.23 19.40 33.71
C THR A 397 -19.26 20.45 34.30
N GLU A 398 -18.16 20.76 33.60
CA GLU A 398 -17.22 21.82 34.01
C GLU A 398 -17.70 23.24 33.68
N GLN A 399 -18.69 23.42 32.81
CA GLN A 399 -19.24 24.73 32.43
C GLN A 399 -20.55 25.09 33.16
N GLU A 400 -21.23 24.14 33.79
CA GLU A 400 -22.46 24.36 34.57
C GLU A 400 -22.24 24.41 36.10
N GLN A 401 -21.18 25.06 36.57
CA GLN A 401 -21.18 25.59 37.95
C GLN A 401 -21.74 27.02 37.98
N PRO A 402 -23.05 27.21 38.24
CA PRO A 402 -23.57 28.52 38.56
C PRO A 402 -23.09 28.93 39.96
N ASP A 403 -22.56 30.14 40.02
CA ASP A 403 -22.24 30.93 41.20
C ASP A 403 -23.49 31.06 42.08
N ALA A 404 -23.71 30.07 42.97
CA ALA A 404 -24.83 30.04 43.90
C ALA A 404 -24.29 29.97 45.34
N THR A 405 -24.18 31.16 45.91
CA THR A 405 -24.07 31.43 47.34
C THR A 405 -25.28 30.84 48.07
N GLY A 406 -25.14 29.61 48.55
CA GLY A 406 -26.10 28.95 49.42
C GLY A 406 -25.37 27.97 50.31
N GLY A 407 -25.00 28.42 51.51
CA GLY A 407 -24.25 27.62 52.47
C GLY A 407 -24.98 26.32 52.81
N PRO A 408 -24.37 25.15 52.59
CA PRO A 408 -24.77 23.95 53.29
C PRO A 408 -24.16 24.02 54.69
N ASN A 409 -24.93 23.62 55.69
CA ASN A 409 -24.40 23.26 56.99
C ASN A 409 -23.53 22.01 56.79
N VAL A 410 -22.25 22.22 56.47
CA VAL A 410 -21.29 21.17 56.18
C VAL A 410 -20.86 20.54 57.50
N ASN A 411 -21.11 19.24 57.62
CA ASN A 411 -20.64 18.42 58.72
C ASN A 411 -19.09 18.41 58.69
N LEU A 412 -18.45 19.28 59.50
CA LEU A 412 -17.00 19.50 59.50
C LEU A 412 -16.20 18.20 59.62
N GLU A 413 -16.72 17.25 60.38
CA GLU A 413 -16.09 15.95 60.67
C GLU A 413 -16.03 15.05 59.43
N GLU A 414 -16.99 15.18 58.51
CA GLU A 414 -17.03 14.43 57.25
C GLU A 414 -16.06 15.03 56.22
N VAL A 415 -15.91 16.36 56.21
CA VAL A 415 -14.90 17.03 55.39
C VAL A 415 -13.48 16.72 55.86
N GLU A 416 -13.23 16.71 57.18
CA GLU A 416 -11.92 16.33 57.73
C GLU A 416 -11.57 14.87 57.41
N ASN A 417 -12.53 13.94 57.52
CA ASN A 417 -12.31 12.55 57.13
C ASN A 417 -12.03 12.39 55.63
N THR A 418 -12.74 13.14 54.77
CA THR A 418 -12.46 13.09 53.32
C THR A 418 -11.15 13.77 52.92
N LEU A 419 -10.71 14.79 53.67
CA LEU A 419 -9.38 15.40 53.50
C LEU A 419 -8.28 14.41 53.88
N HIS A 420 -8.41 13.75 55.03
CA HIS A 420 -7.43 12.76 55.48
C HIS A 420 -7.32 11.58 54.50
N GLN A 421 -8.46 11.13 53.94
CA GLN A 421 -8.48 10.08 52.91
C GLN A 421 -7.82 10.53 51.60
N ARG A 422 -7.99 11.81 51.22
CA ARG A 422 -7.32 12.39 50.04
C ARG A 422 -5.82 12.55 50.26
N ASP A 423 -5.39 12.95 51.45
CA ASP A 423 -3.98 13.08 51.78
C ASP A 423 -3.26 11.72 51.77
N GLU A 424 -3.93 10.66 52.26
CA GLU A 424 -3.44 9.28 52.12
C GLU A 424 -3.34 8.85 50.65
N GLN A 425 -4.35 9.15 49.82
CA GLN A 425 -4.29 8.87 48.38
C GLN A 425 -3.16 9.63 47.70
N ILE A 426 -2.95 10.91 48.03
CA ILE A 426 -1.85 11.72 47.49
C ILE A 426 -0.50 11.11 47.88
N ALA A 427 -0.34 10.69 49.14
CA ALA A 427 0.89 10.03 49.59
C ALA A 427 1.16 8.72 48.82
N THR A 428 0.13 7.89 48.60
CA THR A 428 0.28 6.66 47.81
C THR A 428 0.63 6.92 46.34
N LEU A 429 0.03 7.94 45.72
CA LEU A 429 0.34 8.33 44.34
C LEU A 429 1.75 8.91 44.22
N GLN A 430 2.20 9.70 45.19
CA GLN A 430 3.57 10.20 45.23
C GLN A 430 4.58 9.05 45.33
N GLN A 431 4.31 8.04 46.16
CA GLN A 431 5.16 6.85 46.25
C GLN A 431 5.21 6.09 44.90
N GLN A 432 4.07 5.87 44.25
CA GLN A 432 4.04 5.21 42.94
C GLN A 432 4.78 6.00 41.87
N LEU A 433 4.71 7.34 41.90
CA LEU A 433 5.48 8.20 41.00
C LEU A 433 6.98 8.03 41.21
N THR A 434 7.45 8.01 42.46
CA THR A 434 8.87 7.78 42.75
C THR A 434 9.36 6.40 42.30
N GLU A 435 8.58 5.35 42.54
CA GLU A 435 8.91 3.99 42.10
C GLU A 435 8.96 3.90 40.57
N ASN A 436 8.06 4.58 39.87
CA ASN A 436 8.03 4.61 38.41
C ASN A 436 9.18 5.43 37.80
N GLU A 437 9.58 6.53 38.46
CA GLU A 437 10.76 7.31 38.09
C GLU A 437 12.05 6.49 38.25
N GLU A 438 12.20 5.76 39.35
CA GLU A 438 13.34 4.85 39.58
C GLU A 438 13.38 3.72 38.54
N PHE A 439 12.23 3.10 38.26
CA PHE A 439 12.13 2.06 37.22
C PHE A 439 12.49 2.60 35.83
N SER A 440 12.05 3.81 35.50
CA SER A 440 12.36 4.47 34.23
C SER A 440 13.85 4.80 34.12
N GLN A 441 14.48 5.27 35.20
CA GLN A 441 15.93 5.51 35.25
C GLN A 441 16.71 4.21 35.10
N GLN A 442 16.26 3.12 35.72
CA GLN A 442 16.88 1.80 35.56
C GLN A 442 16.84 1.33 34.10
N GLN A 443 15.68 1.44 33.44
CA GLN A 443 15.58 1.10 32.01
C GLN A 443 16.44 1.97 31.10
N LEU A 444 16.61 3.25 31.42
CA LEU A 444 17.50 4.14 30.68
C LEU A 444 18.95 3.69 30.84
N SER A 445 19.38 3.36 32.06
CA SER A 445 20.75 2.87 32.30
C SER A 445 21.05 1.55 31.57
N GLU A 446 20.09 0.63 31.50
CA GLU A 446 20.24 -0.64 30.76
C GLU A 446 20.33 -0.39 29.24
N LYS A 447 19.54 0.55 28.72
CA LYS A 447 19.62 0.96 27.30
C LYS A 447 20.95 1.61 26.97
N ASP A 448 21.48 2.45 27.86
CA ASP A 448 22.78 3.10 27.68
C ASP A 448 23.91 2.06 27.68
N GLU A 449 23.85 1.04 28.54
CA GLU A 449 24.81 -0.06 28.54
C GLU A 449 24.75 -0.88 27.23
N LEU A 450 23.54 -1.19 26.74
CA LEU A 450 23.35 -1.88 25.46
C LEU A 450 23.85 -1.04 24.27
N LEU A 451 23.69 0.28 24.31
CA LEU A 451 24.23 1.18 23.30
C LEU A 451 25.76 1.17 23.31
N ALA A 452 26.39 1.21 24.49
CA ALA A 452 27.85 1.12 24.62
C ALA A 452 28.39 -0.22 24.07
N GLN A 453 27.73 -1.34 24.36
CA GLN A 453 28.10 -2.66 23.81
C GLN A 453 27.97 -2.71 22.28
N LYS A 454 26.93 -2.06 21.72
CA LYS A 454 26.73 -1.98 20.28
C LYS A 454 27.81 -1.13 19.60
N ASP A 455 28.20 -0.02 20.22
CA ASP A 455 29.27 0.84 19.70
C ASP A 455 30.62 0.12 19.73
N GLU A 456 30.90 -0.67 20.77
CA GLU A 456 32.10 -1.53 20.82
C GLU A 456 32.10 -2.58 19.70
N LEU A 457 30.97 -3.25 19.46
CA LEU A 457 30.84 -4.20 18.36
C LEU A 457 31.03 -3.55 16.98
N LEU A 458 30.52 -2.32 16.80
CA LEU A 458 30.73 -1.56 15.57
C LEU A 458 32.21 -1.19 15.37
N ALA A 459 32.90 -0.79 16.44
CA ALA A 459 34.34 -0.50 16.40
C ALA A 459 35.14 -1.75 15.99
N ARG A 460 34.86 -2.91 16.60
CA ARG A 460 35.50 -4.20 16.22
C ARG A 460 35.23 -4.58 14.77
N LYS A 461 34.00 -4.38 14.28
CA LYS A 461 33.66 -4.68 12.88
C LYS A 461 34.40 -3.77 11.90
N ASN A 462 34.56 -2.49 12.24
CA ASN A 462 35.32 -1.54 11.42
C ASN A 462 36.81 -1.90 11.37
N GLU A 463 37.39 -2.35 12.49
CA GLU A 463 38.78 -2.83 12.53
C GLU A 463 38.98 -4.04 11.60
N VAL A 464 38.06 -5.01 11.62
CA VAL A 464 38.10 -6.17 10.71
C VAL A 464 37.97 -5.76 9.23
N LEU A 465 37.17 -4.73 8.93
CA LEU A 465 37.06 -4.22 7.56
C LEU A 465 38.38 -3.58 7.09
N VAL A 466 39.04 -2.79 7.94
CA VAL A 466 40.34 -2.20 7.63
C VAL A 466 41.39 -3.28 7.36
N GLN A 467 41.45 -4.33 8.20
CA GLN A 467 42.36 -5.47 7.98
C GLN A 467 42.07 -6.20 6.66
N LYS A 468 40.80 -6.33 6.27
CA LYS A 468 40.40 -6.96 5.01
C LYS A 468 40.82 -6.11 3.81
N ASP A 469 40.66 -4.80 3.90
CA ASP A 469 41.06 -3.87 2.83
C ASP A 469 42.58 -3.85 2.64
N GLU A 470 43.36 -3.95 3.73
CA GLU A 470 44.81 -4.08 3.70
C GLU A 470 45.25 -5.39 3.00
N LEU A 471 44.62 -6.52 3.37
CA LEU A 471 44.89 -7.82 2.72
C LEU A 471 44.53 -7.80 1.22
N LEU A 472 43.43 -7.14 0.86
CA LEU A 472 43.05 -6.97 -0.55
C LEU A 472 44.05 -6.10 -1.32
N ALA A 473 44.61 -5.07 -0.70
CA ALA A 473 45.66 -4.25 -1.29
C ALA A 473 46.94 -5.06 -1.54
N GLU A 474 47.36 -5.89 -0.57
CA GLU A 474 48.52 -6.79 -0.71
C GLU A 474 48.32 -7.83 -1.84
N GLN A 475 47.13 -8.44 -1.92
CA GLN A 475 46.79 -9.35 -3.00
C GLN A 475 46.80 -8.65 -4.36
N THR A 476 46.31 -7.42 -4.43
CA THR A 476 46.30 -6.62 -5.65
C THR A 476 47.73 -6.31 -6.12
N SER A 477 48.63 -5.97 -5.19
CA SER A 477 50.06 -5.77 -5.48
C SER A 477 50.71 -7.05 -6.01
N SER A 478 50.46 -8.19 -5.34
CA SER A 478 51.00 -9.50 -5.76
C SER A 478 50.53 -9.90 -7.16
N ILE A 479 49.26 -9.64 -7.49
CA ILE A 479 48.71 -9.88 -8.83
C ILE A 479 49.39 -8.98 -9.88
N ALA A 480 49.67 -7.72 -9.54
CA ALA A 480 50.36 -6.80 -10.45
C ALA A 480 51.80 -7.27 -10.75
N GLU A 481 52.54 -7.73 -9.74
CA GLU A 481 53.88 -8.29 -9.90
C GLU A 481 53.87 -9.56 -10.78
N LEU A 482 52.92 -10.47 -10.55
CA LEU A 482 52.78 -11.68 -11.37
C LEU A 482 52.46 -11.36 -12.84
N LYS A 483 51.62 -10.35 -13.09
CA LYS A 483 51.32 -9.89 -14.46
C LYS A 483 52.55 -9.35 -15.17
N GLU A 484 53.40 -8.61 -14.46
CA GLU A 484 54.63 -8.06 -15.04
C GLU A 484 55.65 -9.17 -15.37
N LEU A 485 55.77 -10.17 -14.49
CA LEU A 485 56.61 -11.34 -14.73
C LEU A 485 56.13 -12.13 -15.95
N LEU A 486 54.81 -12.31 -16.09
CA LEU A 486 54.21 -12.98 -17.24
C LEU A 486 54.51 -12.22 -18.54
N ARG A 487 54.36 -10.88 -18.53
CA ARG A 487 54.68 -10.01 -19.67
C ARG A 487 56.15 -10.18 -20.12
N HIS A 488 57.08 -10.16 -19.17
CA HIS A 488 58.51 -10.39 -19.46
C HIS A 488 58.76 -11.79 -20.06
N LYS A 489 58.05 -12.81 -19.58
CA LYS A 489 58.15 -14.17 -20.13
C LYS A 489 57.61 -14.27 -21.55
N ASP A 490 56.49 -13.61 -21.86
CA ASP A 490 55.94 -13.55 -23.20
C ASP A 490 56.87 -12.82 -24.18
N GLU A 491 57.54 -11.76 -23.74
CA GLU A 491 58.57 -11.06 -24.52
C GLU A 491 59.79 -11.95 -24.79
N GLU A 492 60.27 -12.69 -23.79
CA GLU A 492 61.37 -13.65 -23.92
C GLU A 492 61.02 -14.77 -24.91
N MET A 493 59.81 -15.34 -24.80
CA MET A 493 59.30 -16.37 -25.73
C MET A 493 59.15 -15.84 -27.15
N SER A 494 58.66 -14.60 -27.31
CA SER A 494 58.57 -13.93 -28.61
C SER A 494 59.94 -13.68 -29.24
N ARG A 495 60.96 -13.38 -28.43
CA ARG A 495 62.34 -13.24 -28.90
C ARG A 495 62.90 -14.58 -29.39
N ARG A 496 62.76 -15.65 -28.61
CA ARG A 496 63.19 -17.01 -29.00
C ARG A 496 62.49 -17.49 -30.27
N THR A 497 61.20 -17.21 -30.40
CA THR A 497 60.43 -17.54 -31.62
C THR A 497 61.00 -16.85 -32.86
N ARG A 498 61.39 -15.57 -32.74
CA ARG A 498 62.05 -14.83 -33.83
C ARG A 498 63.43 -15.39 -34.17
N GLU A 499 64.25 -15.70 -33.17
CA GLU A 499 65.57 -16.32 -33.35
C GLU A 499 65.46 -17.67 -34.08
N LEU A 500 64.50 -18.53 -33.69
CA LEU A 500 64.24 -19.79 -34.36
C LEU A 500 63.78 -19.61 -35.81
N ALA A 501 62.92 -18.64 -36.08
CA ALA A 501 62.46 -18.33 -37.44
C ALA A 501 63.59 -17.80 -38.33
N GLU A 502 64.55 -17.05 -37.76
CA GLU A 502 65.75 -16.60 -38.47
C GLU A 502 66.70 -17.75 -38.77
N LEU A 503 66.94 -18.64 -37.81
CA LEU A 503 67.73 -19.86 -38.02
C LEU A 503 67.09 -20.76 -39.10
N GLY A 504 65.77 -20.90 -39.10
CA GLY A 504 65.05 -21.64 -40.15
C GLY A 504 65.31 -21.06 -41.55
N ARG A 505 65.23 -19.72 -41.70
CA ARG A 505 65.53 -19.04 -42.96
C ARG A 505 66.97 -19.24 -43.42
N LEU A 506 67.95 -19.20 -42.51
CA LEU A 506 69.35 -19.46 -42.83
C LEU A 506 69.57 -20.89 -43.32
N TRP A 507 68.88 -21.87 -42.73
CA TRP A 507 68.92 -23.26 -43.19
C TRP A 507 68.35 -23.42 -44.60
N ASP A 508 67.21 -22.78 -44.89
CA ASP A 508 66.59 -22.84 -46.22
C ASP A 508 67.46 -22.21 -47.32
N THR A 509 68.23 -21.15 -47.01
CA THR A 509 69.15 -20.53 -47.99
C THR A 509 70.41 -21.34 -48.30
N ARG A 510 70.71 -22.38 -47.49
CA ARG A 510 71.95 -23.16 -47.59
C ARG A 510 71.74 -24.53 -48.28
N SER A 511 70.48 -24.96 -48.42
CA SER A 511 70.06 -26.12 -49.22
C SER A 511 69.71 -25.69 -50.63
#